data_AF-A0A1B6HLK3-F1
#
_entry.id   AF-A0A1B6HLK3-F1
#
_cell.length_a   1.000
_cell.length_b   1.000
_cell.length_c   1.000
_cell.angle_alpha   90.00
_cell.angle_beta   90.00
_cell.angle_gamma   90.00
#
_symmetry.space_group_name_H-M   'P 1'
#
loop_
_entity.id
_entity.type
_entity.pdbx_description
1 polymer ?
#
loop_
_entity_poly.entity_id
_entity_poly.type
_entity_poly.pdbx_seq_one_letter_code
_entity_poly.pdbx_strand_id
1 'polypeptide(L)'
;LNSFKMGSFKSMSMSVAEPDEGCEDGAEGGDIPKCDSTYSIDIPNSTTLWESEPRPENSSEFYQFTFFAMSLNEIEPGMERRLCPTDCRLRPDIRKLEQGDLDGAASEKTRLEEKQREARKARKNKKGQEWIPRWFCQGANPYTGQDDWLYAGGYWDRNFSNSPSIF
;
A
#
# COMPACT_ATOMS: atom_id res chain seq x y z
N LEU A 1 -20.87 9.06 14.00
CA LEU A 1 -20.07 9.98 13.14
C LEU A 1 -18.76 10.24 13.87
N ASN A 2 -17.76 9.38 13.68
CA ASN A 2 -16.42 9.61 14.23
C ASN A 2 -15.50 9.97 13.06
N SER A 3 -15.30 11.27 12.90
CA SER A 3 -14.38 11.89 11.95
C SER A 3 -12.96 11.56 12.39
N PHE A 4 -12.18 10.88 11.54
CA PHE A 4 -10.73 10.84 11.70
C PHE A 4 -10.21 12.27 11.45
N LYS A 5 -9.78 12.92 12.52
CA LYS A 5 -9.19 14.27 12.49
C LYS A 5 -7.67 14.07 12.44
N MET A 6 -7.07 14.31 11.27
CA MET A 6 -5.60 14.34 11.17
C MET A 6 -5.12 15.56 11.98
N GLY A 7 -4.28 15.33 12.98
CA GLY A 7 -3.73 16.38 13.82
C GLY A 7 -2.83 17.32 13.02
N SER A 8 -2.95 18.62 13.28
CA SER A 8 -2.07 19.66 12.72
C SER A 8 -0.62 19.40 13.15
N PHE A 9 0.28 19.23 12.19
CA PHE A 9 1.72 19.20 12.47
C PHE A 9 2.12 20.55 13.06
N LYS A 10 2.57 20.53 14.31
CA LYS A 10 3.02 21.72 15.02
C LYS A 10 4.48 21.96 14.62
N SER A 11 4.74 23.06 13.92
CA SER A 11 6.09 23.57 13.67
C SER A 11 6.76 23.85 15.02
N MET A 12 7.83 23.11 15.35
CA MET A 12 8.73 23.45 16.45
C MET A 12 9.90 24.24 15.87
N SER A 13 9.98 25.50 16.29
CA SER A 13 11.12 26.40 16.11
C SER A 13 12.40 25.77 16.65
N MET A 14 13.45 25.70 15.83
CA MET A 14 14.80 25.33 16.24
C MET A 14 15.40 26.42 17.15
N SER A 15 15.83 26.03 18.35
CA SER A 15 16.84 26.77 19.11
C SER A 15 18.23 26.37 18.60
N VAL A 16 19.01 27.37 18.21
CA VAL A 16 20.36 27.27 17.66
C VAL A 16 21.33 26.70 18.70
N ALA A 17 22.09 25.69 18.32
CA ALA A 17 23.35 25.30 18.97
C ALA A 17 24.47 25.43 17.93
N GLU A 18 25.58 26.05 18.36
CA GLU A 18 26.77 26.45 17.60
C GLU A 18 27.53 25.27 16.94
N PRO A 19 28.39 25.53 15.93
CA PRO A 19 28.88 24.52 14.99
C PRO A 19 30.09 23.76 15.52
N ASP A 20 30.13 22.45 15.28
CA ASP A 20 31.35 21.65 15.34
C ASP A 20 31.86 21.46 13.91
N GLU A 21 33.15 21.75 13.70
CA GLU A 21 33.76 21.79 12.39
C GLU A 21 34.05 20.40 11.83
N GLY A 22 33.65 20.20 10.57
CA GLY A 22 34.41 19.40 9.61
C GLY A 22 34.03 17.93 9.48
N CYS A 23 33.36 17.59 8.38
CA CYS A 23 33.90 16.73 7.32
C CYS A 23 33.08 17.00 6.06
N GLU A 24 33.73 17.42 4.98
CA GLU A 24 33.12 17.56 3.66
C GLU A 24 32.64 16.18 3.20
N ASP A 25 31.34 16.01 3.00
CA ASP A 25 30.80 14.81 2.36
C ASP A 25 30.22 15.21 1.00
N GLY A 26 30.80 14.62 -0.04
CA GLY A 26 30.40 14.83 -1.42
C GLY A 26 28.94 14.45 -1.60
N ALA A 27 28.16 15.38 -2.14
CA ALA A 27 26.79 15.15 -2.54
C ALA A 27 26.74 14.20 -3.74
N GLU A 28 26.57 12.90 -3.50
CA GLU A 28 26.03 11.96 -4.50
C GLU A 28 25.23 10.85 -3.82
N GLY A 29 23.95 10.69 -4.21
CA GLY A 29 23.16 9.50 -3.94
C GLY A 29 22.00 9.72 -2.97
N GLY A 30 20.78 9.45 -3.45
CA GLY A 30 19.52 9.72 -2.75
C GLY A 30 19.46 9.24 -1.30
N ASP A 31 18.76 10.00 -0.47
CA ASP A 31 18.60 9.73 0.96
C ASP A 31 17.91 8.36 1.19
N ILE A 32 18.71 7.35 1.52
CA ILE A 32 18.21 6.22 2.32
C ILE A 32 17.72 6.83 3.64
N PRO A 33 16.48 6.55 4.10
CA PRO A 33 16.05 7.00 5.41
C PRO A 33 17.02 6.47 6.45
N LYS A 34 17.90 7.35 6.95
CA LYS A 34 18.80 7.04 8.05
C LYS A 34 17.91 6.61 9.20
N CYS A 35 17.99 5.34 9.60
CA CYS A 35 17.33 4.94 10.84
C CYS A 35 18.01 5.74 11.95
N ASP A 36 17.25 6.26 12.92
CA ASP A 36 17.77 7.06 14.04
C ASP A 36 18.78 6.29 14.94
N SER A 37 19.16 5.05 14.58
CA SER A 37 20.32 4.37 15.16
C SER A 37 21.60 5.03 14.65
N THR A 38 22.10 6.00 15.42
CA THR A 38 23.35 6.75 15.24
C THR A 38 24.63 5.88 15.35
N TYR A 39 24.54 4.58 15.09
CA TYR A 39 25.68 3.68 15.08
C TYR A 39 25.79 3.04 13.71
N SER A 40 26.71 3.54 12.89
CA SER A 40 27.35 2.69 11.88
C SER A 40 28.02 1.57 12.66
N ILE A 41 27.39 0.40 12.72
CA ILE A 41 28.01 -0.78 13.33
C ILE A 41 28.92 -1.37 12.25
N ASP A 42 30.00 -0.67 11.94
CA ASP A 42 31.10 -1.19 11.13
C ASP A 42 31.80 -2.27 11.95
N ILE A 43 31.19 -3.45 12.04
CA ILE A 43 31.78 -4.62 12.68
C ILE A 43 32.87 -5.13 11.73
N PRO A 44 34.16 -5.07 12.10
CA PRO A 44 35.22 -5.63 11.27
C PRO A 44 34.96 -7.11 11.01
N ASN A 45 35.17 -7.57 9.78
CA ASN A 45 34.87 -8.93 9.29
C ASN A 45 33.38 -9.30 9.24
N SER A 46 32.47 -8.33 9.28
CA SER A 46 31.06 -8.57 8.96
C SER A 46 30.84 -8.70 7.45
N THR A 47 29.66 -9.22 7.08
CA THR A 47 29.24 -9.37 5.69
C THR A 47 27.83 -8.81 5.56
N THR A 48 27.64 -7.85 4.65
CA THR A 48 26.32 -7.31 4.33
C THR A 48 25.45 -8.39 3.70
N LEU A 49 24.32 -8.71 4.35
CA LEU A 49 23.36 -9.70 3.83
C LEU A 49 22.28 -9.05 2.96
N TRP A 50 21.91 -7.81 3.27
CA TRP A 50 20.87 -7.06 2.58
C TRP A 50 21.09 -5.56 2.80
N GLU A 51 20.81 -4.79 1.77
CA GLU A 51 20.82 -3.34 1.77
C GLU A 51 19.55 -2.84 1.08
N SER A 52 19.00 -1.73 1.56
CA SER A 52 17.84 -1.11 0.96
C SER A 52 18.22 -0.22 -0.22
N GLU A 53 17.47 -0.32 -1.30
CA GLU A 53 17.56 0.65 -2.40
C GLU A 53 17.21 2.08 -1.92
N PRO A 54 18.00 3.09 -2.32
CA PRO A 54 17.68 4.50 -2.06
C PRO A 54 16.30 4.88 -2.58
N ARG A 55 15.67 5.85 -1.91
CA ARG A 55 14.39 6.38 -2.38
C ARG A 55 14.60 7.32 -3.59
N PRO A 56 13.59 7.45 -4.46
CA PRO A 56 13.59 8.48 -5.49
C PRO A 56 13.78 9.88 -4.89
N GLU A 57 14.45 10.78 -5.58
CA GLU A 57 14.68 12.16 -5.10
C GLU A 57 13.36 12.90 -4.81
N ASN A 58 12.34 12.65 -5.64
CA ASN A 58 11.01 13.24 -5.50
C ASN A 58 10.08 12.47 -4.53
N SER A 59 10.60 11.50 -3.77
CA SER A 59 9.79 10.65 -2.88
C SER A 59 8.94 11.47 -1.90
N SER A 60 9.45 12.61 -1.42
CA SER A 60 8.74 13.52 -0.50
C SER A 60 7.45 14.11 -1.07
N GLU A 61 7.38 14.27 -2.40
CA GLU A 61 6.19 14.73 -3.11
C GLU A 61 5.18 13.60 -3.34
N PHE A 62 5.65 12.34 -3.36
CA PHE A 62 4.87 11.14 -3.66
C PHE A 62 4.76 10.22 -2.43
N TYR A 63 4.29 10.78 -1.32
CA TYR A 63 3.99 10.02 -0.08
C TYR A 63 5.16 9.22 0.50
N GLN A 64 6.39 9.65 0.21
CA GLN A 64 7.62 8.98 0.64
C GLN A 64 7.76 7.55 0.10
N PHE A 65 7.21 7.29 -1.09
CA PHE A 65 7.26 5.98 -1.75
C PHE A 65 8.67 5.62 -2.25
N THR A 66 8.98 4.32 -2.20
CA THR A 66 10.10 3.71 -2.92
C THR A 66 9.73 3.53 -4.40
N PHE A 67 10.72 3.31 -5.27
CA PHE A 67 10.46 2.92 -6.67
C PHE A 67 9.54 1.70 -6.77
N PHE A 68 9.73 0.72 -5.89
CA PHE A 68 8.85 -0.45 -5.82
C PHE A 68 7.40 -0.04 -5.53
N ALA A 69 7.17 0.79 -4.51
CA ALA A 69 5.82 1.24 -4.14
C ALA A 69 5.13 2.05 -5.26
N MET A 70 5.89 2.90 -5.97
CA MET A 70 5.38 3.64 -7.12
C MET A 70 4.90 2.70 -8.24
N SER A 71 5.61 1.59 -8.48
CA SER A 71 5.26 0.61 -9.52
C SER A 71 4.02 -0.24 -9.21
N LEU A 72 3.65 -0.39 -7.92
CA LEU A 72 2.62 -1.35 -7.49
C LEU A 72 1.28 -1.15 -8.19
N ASN A 73 0.98 0.10 -8.52
CA ASN A 73 -0.33 0.53 -8.92
C ASN A 73 -0.39 1.08 -10.36
N GLU A 74 0.74 1.01 -11.08
CA GLU A 74 0.82 1.28 -12.51
C GLU A 74 -0.04 0.28 -13.31
N ILE A 75 -0.71 0.80 -14.35
CA ILE A 75 -1.45 0.01 -15.34
C ILE A 75 -0.78 0.20 -16.70
N GLU A 76 -0.11 -0.83 -17.18
CA GLU A 76 0.49 -0.81 -18.52
C GLU A 76 -0.60 -0.90 -19.62
N PRO A 77 -0.34 -0.35 -20.82
CA PRO A 77 -1.22 -0.52 -21.96
C PRO A 77 -1.57 -2.00 -22.23
N GLY A 78 -2.86 -2.32 -22.21
CA GLY A 78 -3.36 -3.69 -22.41
C GLY A 78 -3.38 -4.57 -21.16
N MET A 79 -2.86 -4.11 -20.02
CA MET A 79 -2.95 -4.81 -18.74
C MET A 79 -4.40 -4.95 -18.28
N GLU A 80 -5.23 -3.93 -18.45
CA GLU A 80 -6.65 -3.89 -18.07
C GLU A 80 -7.45 -5.10 -18.58
N ARG A 81 -7.15 -5.57 -19.80
CA ARG A 81 -7.84 -6.73 -20.41
C ARG A 81 -7.53 -8.06 -19.71
N ARG A 82 -6.45 -8.12 -18.92
CA ARG A 82 -5.94 -9.31 -18.22
C ARG A 82 -6.13 -9.25 -16.72
N LEU A 83 -6.48 -8.08 -16.18
CA LEU A 83 -6.71 -7.89 -14.75
C LEU A 83 -8.04 -8.52 -14.33
N CYS A 84 -8.07 -9.02 -13.10
CA CYS A 84 -9.34 -9.36 -12.49
C CYS A 84 -10.13 -8.06 -12.30
N PRO A 85 -11.46 -8.02 -12.55
CA PRO A 85 -12.28 -6.82 -12.31
C PRO A 85 -12.25 -6.30 -10.86
N THR A 86 -11.71 -7.09 -9.93
CA THR A 86 -11.52 -6.73 -8.51
C THR A 86 -10.10 -6.26 -8.18
N ASP A 87 -9.18 -6.20 -9.16
CA ASP A 87 -7.81 -5.73 -8.94
C ASP A 87 -7.82 -4.27 -8.47
N CYS A 88 -7.02 -3.94 -7.46
CA CYS A 88 -7.07 -2.61 -6.84
C CYS A 88 -6.57 -1.49 -7.75
N ARG A 89 -5.82 -1.80 -8.82
CA ARG A 89 -5.42 -0.80 -9.82
C ARG A 89 -6.63 -0.15 -10.48
N LEU A 90 -7.71 -0.93 -10.64
CA LEU A 90 -8.97 -0.47 -11.25
C LEU A 90 -9.86 0.32 -10.28
N ARG A 91 -9.41 0.55 -9.03
CA ARG A 91 -10.21 1.23 -8.01
C ARG A 91 -10.26 2.74 -8.29
N PRO A 92 -11.44 3.33 -8.58
CA PRO A 92 -11.53 4.66 -9.15
C PRO A 92 -11.18 5.80 -8.18
N ASP A 93 -11.41 5.64 -6.88
CA ASP A 93 -11.02 6.63 -5.86
C ASP A 93 -9.49 6.76 -5.76
N ILE A 94 -8.76 5.64 -5.80
CA ILE A 94 -7.29 5.66 -5.77
C ILE A 94 -6.73 6.21 -7.10
N ARG A 95 -7.34 5.92 -8.26
CA ARG A 95 -6.93 6.53 -9.54
C ARG A 95 -7.07 8.04 -9.55
N LYS A 96 -8.22 8.55 -9.11
CA LYS A 96 -8.43 10.00 -9.04
C LYS A 96 -7.46 10.67 -8.08
N LEU A 97 -7.17 10.02 -6.95
CA LEU A 97 -6.19 10.53 -5.98
C LEU A 97 -4.78 10.62 -6.59
N GLU A 98 -4.33 9.58 -7.30
CA GLU A 98 -3.02 9.59 -7.97
C GLU A 98 -2.93 10.65 -9.06
N GLN A 99 -4.03 10.96 -9.73
CA GLN A 99 -4.14 12.03 -10.74
C GLN A 99 -4.28 13.44 -10.13
N GLY A 100 -4.33 13.56 -8.80
CA GLY A 100 -4.49 14.83 -8.09
C GLY A 100 -5.93 15.33 -7.97
N ASP A 101 -6.93 14.57 -8.44
CA ASP A 101 -8.36 14.89 -8.29
C ASP A 101 -8.87 14.46 -6.90
N LEU A 102 -8.62 15.31 -5.91
CA LEU A 102 -8.99 15.07 -4.51
C LEU A 102 -10.50 14.98 -4.29
N ASP A 103 -11.27 15.86 -4.95
CA ASP A 103 -12.72 15.93 -4.79
C ASP A 103 -13.39 14.70 -5.42
N GLY A 104 -12.96 14.34 -6.64
CA GLY A 104 -13.44 13.14 -7.31
C GLY A 104 -13.05 11.87 -6.58
N ALA A 105 -11.84 11.80 -5.99
CA ALA A 105 -11.43 10.68 -5.15
C ALA A 105 -12.31 10.53 -3.90
N ALA A 106 -12.62 11.63 -3.21
CA ALA A 106 -13.48 11.62 -2.03
C ALA A 106 -14.92 11.18 -2.36
N SER A 107 -15.44 11.62 -3.50
CA SER A 107 -16.76 11.23 -4.01
C SER A 107 -16.82 9.72 -4.32
N GLU A 108 -15.86 9.20 -5.08
CA GLU A 108 -15.79 7.77 -5.40
C GLU A 108 -15.60 6.91 -4.16
N LYS A 109 -14.77 7.36 -3.21
CA LYS A 109 -14.57 6.65 -1.94
C LYS A 109 -15.90 6.47 -1.21
N THR A 110 -16.69 7.53 -1.08
CA THR A 110 -18.01 7.48 -0.46
C THR A 110 -18.92 6.48 -1.18
N ARG A 111 -18.99 6.56 -2.50
CA ARG A 111 -19.81 5.66 -3.34
C ARG A 111 -19.42 4.19 -3.15
N LEU A 112 -18.12 3.88 -3.13
CA LEU A 112 -17.61 2.52 -2.94
C LEU A 112 -17.92 1.96 -1.54
N GLU A 113 -17.72 2.77 -0.49
CA GLU A 113 -18.01 2.37 0.88
C GLU A 113 -19.51 2.13 1.11
N GLU A 114 -20.36 2.97 0.52
CA GLU A 114 -21.82 2.83 0.55
C GLU A 114 -22.27 1.56 -0.21
N LYS A 115 -21.78 1.35 -1.44
CA LYS A 115 -22.03 0.12 -2.21
C LYS A 115 -21.64 -1.14 -1.42
N GLN A 116 -20.48 -1.12 -0.76
CA GLN A 116 -20.04 -2.24 0.08
C GLN A 116 -20.95 -2.43 1.31
N ARG A 117 -21.39 -1.33 1.95
CA ARG A 117 -22.30 -1.35 3.10
C ARG A 117 -23.67 -1.93 2.73
N GLU A 118 -24.21 -1.53 1.59
CA GLU A 118 -25.48 -2.05 1.05
C GLU A 118 -25.37 -3.52 0.68
N ALA A 119 -24.30 -3.93 -0.01
CA ALA A 119 -24.07 -5.34 -0.33
C ALA A 119 -23.99 -6.21 0.93
N ARG A 120 -23.33 -5.73 1.98
CA ARG A 120 -23.29 -6.41 3.29
C ARG A 120 -24.67 -6.52 3.94
N LYS A 121 -25.45 -5.44 3.93
CA LYS A 121 -26.83 -5.41 4.47
C LYS A 121 -27.75 -6.37 3.72
N ALA A 122 -27.67 -6.37 2.38
CA ALA A 122 -28.44 -7.26 1.52
C ALA A 122 -28.13 -8.73 1.79
N ARG A 123 -26.85 -9.09 1.96
CA ARG A 123 -26.44 -10.47 2.33
C ARG A 123 -26.95 -10.87 3.71
N LYS A 124 -26.80 -10.00 4.72
CA LYS A 124 -27.29 -10.29 6.08
C LYS A 124 -28.80 -10.56 6.13
N ASN A 125 -29.57 -9.87 5.29
CA ASN A 125 -31.02 -10.03 5.21
C ASN A 125 -31.45 -11.30 4.46
N LYS A 126 -30.58 -11.89 3.62
CA LYS A 126 -30.81 -13.17 2.94
C LYS A 126 -30.24 -14.30 3.79
N LYS A 127 -31.12 -15.04 4.49
CA LYS A 127 -30.72 -16.22 5.26
C LYS A 127 -29.95 -17.20 4.35
N GLY A 128 -28.75 -17.60 4.75
CA GLY A 128 -27.97 -18.67 4.11
C GLY A 128 -26.94 -18.24 3.06
N GLN A 129 -26.74 -16.94 2.81
CA GLN A 129 -25.73 -16.47 1.84
C GLN A 129 -24.51 -15.87 2.56
N GLU A 130 -23.64 -16.74 3.07
CA GLU A 130 -22.35 -16.34 3.64
C GLU A 130 -21.39 -15.88 2.53
N TRP A 131 -20.55 -14.88 2.82
CA TRP A 131 -19.56 -14.41 1.87
C TRP A 131 -18.33 -15.31 1.90
N ILE A 132 -18.05 -15.97 0.79
CA ILE A 132 -16.88 -16.83 0.63
C ILE A 132 -15.86 -16.11 -0.26
N PRO A 133 -14.63 -15.85 0.21
CA PRO A 133 -13.56 -15.33 -0.64
C PRO A 133 -13.27 -16.29 -1.79
N ARG A 134 -13.01 -15.73 -2.98
CA ARG A 134 -12.92 -16.53 -4.20
C ARG A 134 -11.60 -17.29 -4.34
N TRP A 135 -10.49 -16.66 -3.96
CA TRP A 135 -9.15 -17.16 -4.27
C TRP A 135 -8.46 -17.83 -3.07
N PHE A 136 -9.10 -17.80 -1.91
CA PHE A 136 -8.56 -18.33 -0.67
C PHE A 136 -9.65 -19.04 0.13
N CYS A 137 -9.27 -20.10 0.83
CA CYS A 137 -10.12 -20.81 1.78
C CYS A 137 -9.43 -20.89 3.15
N GLN A 138 -10.22 -20.99 4.22
CA GLN A 138 -9.67 -21.25 5.55
C GLN A 138 -9.24 -22.72 5.65
N GLY A 139 -8.08 -22.97 6.25
CA GLY A 139 -7.58 -24.31 6.50
C GLY A 139 -6.36 -24.31 7.43
N ALA A 140 -5.91 -25.48 7.86
CA ALA A 140 -4.72 -25.59 8.69
C ALA A 140 -3.44 -25.46 7.83
N ASN A 141 -2.52 -24.61 8.24
CA ASN A 141 -1.21 -24.50 7.64
C ASN A 141 -0.45 -25.85 7.76
N PRO A 142 0.10 -26.40 6.66
CA PRO A 142 0.68 -27.74 6.67
C PRO A 142 1.98 -27.86 7.49
N TYR A 143 2.63 -26.74 7.82
CA TYR A 143 3.89 -26.72 8.56
C TYR A 143 3.70 -26.37 10.03
N THR A 144 2.75 -25.50 10.35
CA THR A 144 2.51 -25.01 11.74
C THR A 144 1.27 -25.61 12.39
N GLY A 145 0.34 -26.17 11.61
CA GLY A 145 -0.94 -26.70 12.09
C GLY A 145 -1.95 -25.64 12.55
N GLN A 146 -1.65 -24.35 12.36
CA GLN A 146 -2.52 -23.24 12.77
C GLN A 146 -3.53 -22.86 11.67
N ASP A 147 -4.65 -22.24 12.04
CA ASP A 147 -5.63 -21.70 11.10
C ASP A 147 -5.00 -20.63 10.21
N ASP A 148 -5.19 -20.76 8.89
CA ASP A 148 -4.60 -19.91 7.86
C ASP A 148 -5.55 -19.73 6.66
N TRP A 149 -5.26 -18.78 5.78
CA TRP A 149 -5.92 -18.59 4.49
C TRP A 149 -5.08 -19.18 3.37
N LEU A 150 -5.47 -20.36 2.90
CA LEU A 150 -4.75 -21.10 1.88
C LEU A 150 -5.22 -20.68 0.49
N TYR A 151 -4.28 -20.49 -0.44
CA TYR A 151 -4.59 -20.19 -1.84
C TYR A 151 -5.36 -21.36 -2.46
N ALA A 152 -6.57 -21.09 -2.95
CA ALA A 152 -7.48 -22.09 -3.49
C ALA A 152 -7.22 -22.45 -4.96
N GLY A 153 -6.29 -21.77 -5.64
CA GLY A 153 -6.05 -21.95 -7.07
C GLY A 153 -6.92 -21.05 -7.96
N GLY A 154 -6.75 -21.20 -9.28
CA GLY A 154 -7.64 -20.64 -10.29
C GLY A 154 -7.49 -19.14 -10.62
N TYR A 155 -6.80 -18.34 -9.78
CA TYR A 155 -6.61 -16.92 -10.06
C TYR A 155 -5.83 -16.69 -11.35
N TRP A 156 -4.75 -17.47 -11.52
CA TRP A 156 -3.83 -17.34 -12.65
C TRP A 156 -4.38 -17.90 -13.97
N ASP A 157 -5.49 -18.66 -13.94
CA ASP A 157 -6.19 -19.18 -15.12
C ASP A 157 -6.96 -18.09 -15.89
N ARG A 158 -7.03 -16.88 -15.32
CA ARG A 158 -7.66 -15.68 -15.90
C ARG A 158 -9.15 -15.81 -16.22
N ASN A 159 -9.84 -16.77 -15.60
CA ASN A 159 -11.29 -16.90 -15.70
C ASN A 159 -12.01 -16.05 -14.65
N PHE A 160 -12.35 -14.81 -15.01
CA PHE A 160 -12.99 -13.84 -14.10
C PHE A 160 -14.50 -13.66 -14.30
N SER A 161 -15.16 -14.52 -15.08
CA SER A 161 -16.59 -14.44 -15.41
C SER A 161 -17.53 -14.23 -14.22
N ASN A 162 -17.27 -14.92 -13.10
CA ASN A 162 -18.07 -14.83 -11.87
C ASN A 162 -17.48 -13.87 -10.82
N SER A 163 -16.61 -12.92 -11.22
CA SER A 163 -16.02 -11.98 -10.28
C SER A 163 -17.05 -10.94 -9.82
N PRO A 164 -17.05 -10.57 -8.53
CA PRO A 164 -18.00 -9.59 -8.01
C PRO A 164 -17.70 -8.20 -8.58
N SER A 165 -18.76 -7.45 -8.93
CA SER A 165 -18.64 -6.02 -9.22
C SER A 165 -18.56 -5.23 -7.92
N ILE A 166 -17.35 -4.82 -7.55
CA ILE A 166 -17.07 -4.10 -6.30
C ILE A 166 -16.73 -2.62 -6.49
N PHE A 167 -16.39 -2.20 -7.71
CA PHE A 167 -16.20 -0.80 -8.08
C PHE A 167 -17.47 -0.21 -8.67
#